data_AF-A0A246ACH7-F1
#
_entry.id   AF-A0A246ACH7-F1
#
_cell.length_a   1.000
_cell.length_b   1.000
_cell.length_c   1.000
_cell.angle_alpha   90.00
_cell.angle_beta   90.00
_cell.angle_gamma   90.00
#
_symmetry.space_group_name_H-M   'P 1'
#
loop_
_entity.id
_entity.type
_entity.pdbx_description
1 polymer ?
#
loop_
_entity_poly.entity_id
_entity_poly.type
_entity_poly.pdbx_seq_one_letter_code
_entity_poly.pdbx_strand_id
1 'polypeptide(L)' 'MLKPAKPMQDNNRHLEILQALAIGTDLVTGEVFPANSPYNHPEIIRTLFFAINQLKALAEKGN' A
#
# COMPACT_ATOMS: atom_id res chain seq x y z
N MET A 1 -6.54 23.56 15.86
CA MET A 1 -5.55 23.55 14.76
C MET A 1 -5.02 22.12 14.63
N LEU A 2 -5.36 21.44 13.54
CA LEU A 2 -4.85 20.11 13.22
C LEU A 2 -3.33 20.22 13.02
N LYS A 3 -2.55 19.45 13.78
CA LYS A 3 -1.08 19.41 13.62
C LYS A 3 -0.78 18.99 12.18
N PRO A 4 0.15 19.65 11.47
CA PRO A 4 0.56 19.18 10.15
C PRO A 4 1.19 17.79 10.30
N ALA A 5 0.62 16.80 9.61
CA ALA A 5 1.21 15.49 9.52
C ALA A 5 2.62 15.65 8.94
N LYS A 6 3.61 15.24 9.73
CA LYS A 6 5.04 15.20 9.36
C LYS A 6 5.16 14.58 7.96
N PRO A 7 5.92 15.15 7.01
CA PRO A 7 6.22 14.44 5.78
C PRO A 7 7.08 13.25 6.16
N MET A 8 6.43 12.09 6.29
CA MET A 8 7.06 10.82 6.57
C MET A 8 7.77 10.39 5.29
N GLN A 9 8.97 10.93 5.07
CA GLN A 9 9.95 10.32 4.18
C GLN A 9 10.56 9.14 4.94
N ASP A 10 9.75 8.11 5.16
CA ASP A 10 10.24 6.82 5.62
C ASP A 10 10.54 5.98 4.37
N ASN A 11 11.67 5.27 4.39
CA ASN A 11 12.18 4.42 3.31
C ASN A 11 11.20 3.29 2.88
N ASN A 12 10.01 3.23 3.49
CA ASN A 12 8.95 2.26 3.25
C ASN A 12 7.68 2.83 2.60
N ARG A 13 7.66 4.11 2.16
CA ARG A 13 6.49 4.72 1.50
C ARG A 13 5.92 3.89 0.34
N HIS A 14 6.77 3.11 -0.32
CA HIS A 14 6.39 2.25 -1.44
C HIS A 14 5.56 1.05 -0.94
N LEU A 15 5.90 0.49 0.22
CA LEU A 15 5.13 -0.57 0.87
C LEU A 15 3.78 -0.07 1.39
N GLU A 16 3.72 1.17 1.86
CA GLU A 16 2.46 1.80 2.27
C GLU A 16 1.52 2.00 1.09
N ILE A 17 2.06 2.48 -0.04
CA ILE A 17 1.29 2.65 -1.28
C ILE A 17 0.75 1.29 -1.75
N LEU A 18 1.62 0.28 -1.84
CA LEU A 18 1.22 -1.06 -2.27
C LEU A 18 0.18 -1.69 -1.32
N GLN A 19 0.33 -1.50 0.00
CA GLN A 19 -0.65 -1.97 0.98
C GLN A 19 -2.00 -1.30 0.81
N ALA A 20 -2.03 0.03 0.68
CA ALA A 20 -3.28 0.76 0.47
C ALA A 20 -3.98 0.35 -0.82
N LEU A 21 -3.24 0.15 -1.91
CA LEU A 21 -3.80 -0.39 -3.16
C LEU A 21 -4.37 -1.81 -2.96
N ALA A 22 -3.68 -2.68 -2.22
CA ALA A 22 -4.10 -4.05 -1.96
C ALA A 22 -5.37 -4.15 -1.08
N ILE A 23 -5.57 -3.20 -0.17
CA ILE A 23 -6.80 -3.11 0.64
C ILE A 23 -7.90 -2.28 -0.03
N GLY A 24 -7.65 -1.80 -1.25
CA GLY A 24 -8.64 -1.08 -2.04
C GLY A 24 -8.85 0.37 -1.60
N THR A 25 -7.81 1.08 -1.15
CA THR A 25 -7.89 2.49 -0.71
C THR A 25 -7.04 3.41 -1.59
N ASP A 26 -7.60 4.53 -2.00
CA ASP A 26 -6.89 5.63 -2.66
C ASP A 26 -6.14 6.45 -1.61
N LEU A 27 -4.82 6.57 -1.73
CA LEU A 27 -4.00 7.33 -0.78
C LEU A 27 -4.07 8.85 -0.97
N VAL A 28 -4.51 9.31 -2.14
CA VAL A 28 -4.65 10.73 -2.47
C VAL A 28 -5.93 11.28 -1.84
N THR A 29 -7.02 10.53 -1.90
CA THR A 29 -8.32 10.95 -1.36
C THR A 29 -8.61 10.37 0.02
N GLY A 30 -8.01 9.23 0.38
CA GLY A 30 -8.33 8.46 1.58
C GLY A 30 -9.62 7.62 1.45
N GLU A 31 -10.23 7.59 0.27
CA GLU A 31 -11.47 6.87 0.01
C GLU A 31 -11.23 5.42 -0.41
N VAL A 32 -12.21 4.56 -0.13
CA VAL A 32 -12.21 3.19 -0.64
C VAL A 32 -12.58 3.21 -2.12
N PHE A 33 -11.83 2.46 -2.93
CA PHE A 33 -12.12 2.32 -4.36
C PHE A 33 -13.50 1.71 -4.60
N PRO A 34 -14.18 2.10 -5.69
CA PRO A 34 -15.45 1.50 -6.06
C PRO A 34 -15.27 0.00 -6.37
N ALA A 35 -16.35 -0.79 -6.21
CA ALA A 35 -16.30 -2.25 -6.34
C ALA A 35 -15.78 -2.75 -7.71
N ASN A 36 -15.95 -1.96 -8.77
CA ASN A 36 -15.47 -2.26 -10.13
C ASN A 36 -14.03 -1.78 -10.40
N SER A 37 -13.34 -1.25 -9.39
CA SER A 37 -11.94 -0.83 -9.52
C SER A 37 -11.04 -2.02 -9.85
N PRO A 38 -10.03 -1.85 -10.73
CA PRO A 38 -9.06 -2.91 -11.01
C PRO A 38 -8.31 -3.36 -9.75
N TYR A 39 -8.13 -2.49 -8.75
CA TYR A 39 -7.49 -2.83 -7.49
C TYR A 39 -8.35 -3.72 -6.58
N ASN A 40 -9.66 -3.78 -6.82
CA ASN A 40 -10.57 -4.71 -6.14
C ASN A 40 -10.68 -6.06 -6.86
N HIS A 41 -10.01 -6.25 -8.00
CA HIS A 41 -10.00 -7.53 -8.69
C HIS A 41 -9.22 -8.59 -7.88
N PRO A 42 -9.76 -9.78 -7.62
CA PRO A 42 -9.13 -10.76 -6.73
C PRO A 42 -7.70 -11.15 -7.12
N GLU A 43 -7.39 -11.22 -8.42
CA GLU A 43 -6.03 -11.52 -8.90
C GLU A 43 -5.05 -10.39 -8.63
N ILE A 44 -5.50 -9.14 -8.76
CA ILE A 44 -4.67 -7.95 -8.50
C ILE A 44 -4.37 -7.85 -7.02
N ILE A 45 -5.38 -8.02 -6.16
CA ILE A 45 -5.21 -8.05 -4.70
C ILE A 45 -4.16 -9.09 -4.29
N ARG A 46 -4.29 -10.34 -4.78
CA ARG A 46 -3.34 -11.42 -4.48
C ARG A 46 -1.92 -11.10 -4.96
N THR A 47 -1.80 -10.56 -6.17
CA THR A 47 -0.51 -10.15 -6.75
C THR A 47 0.16 -9.07 -5.90
N LEU A 48 -0.60 -8.07 -5.46
CA LEU A 48 -0.08 -6.99 -4.61
C LEU A 48 0.38 -7.52 -3.24
N PHE A 49 -0.44 -8.35 -2.57
CA PHE A 49 -0.03 -8.96 -1.31
C PHE A 49 1.19 -9.87 -1.45
N PHE A 50 1.28 -10.64 -2.54
CA PHE A 50 2.47 -11.43 -2.83
C PHE A 50 3.72 -10.54 -2.96
N ALA A 51 3.66 -9.47 -3.75
CA ALA A 51 4.77 -8.54 -3.92
C ALA A 51 5.20 -7.87 -2.59
N ILE A 52 4.23 -7.42 -1.79
CA ILE A 52 4.48 -6.83 -0.46
C ILE A 52 5.24 -7.82 0.44
N ASN A 53 4.80 -9.07 0.49
CA ASN A 53 5.43 -10.09 1.32
C ASN A 53 6.87 -10.40 0.87
N GLN A 54 7.10 -10.45 -0.44
CA GLN A 54 8.44 -10.64 -1.00
C GLN A 54 9.38 -9.48 -0.66
N LEU A 55 8.89 -8.24 -0.78
CA LEU A 55 9.67 -7.04 -0.43
C LEU A 55 10.01 -6.98 1.07
N LYS A 56 9.07 -7.35 1.94
CA LYS A 56 9.31 -7.45 3.40
C LYS A 56 10.37 -8.51 3.72
N ALA A 57 10.25 -9.71 3.12
CA ALA A 57 11.22 -10.79 3.34
C ALA A 57 12.64 -10.44 2.85
N LEU A 58 12.76 -9.61 1.80
CA LEU A 58 14.04 -9.10 1.33
C LEU A 58 14.65 -8.09 2.31
N ALA A 59 13.83 -7.19 2.86
CA ALA A 59 14.28 -6.22 3.87
C ALA A 59 14.78 -6.90 5.15
N GLU A 60 14.15 -7.99 5.57
CA GLU A 60 14.54 -8.76 6.76
C GLU A 60 15.84 -9.57 6.56
N LYS A 61 16.12 -10.02 5.32
CA LYS A 61 17.35 -10.78 4.99
C LYS A 61 18.58 -9.91 4.77
N GLY A 62 18.41 -8.61 4.56
CA GLY A 62 19.48 -7.65 4.32
C GLY A 62 20.07 -7.01 5.59
N ASN A 63 19.62 -7.44 6.77
CA ASN A 63 20.03 -6.97 8.10
C ASN A 63 20.59 -8.12 8.93
#